data_AF-K9DIS7-F1
#
_entry.id   AF-K9DIS7-F1
#
_cell.length_a   1.000
_cell.length_b   1.000
_cell.length_c   1.000
_cell.angle_alpha   90.00
_cell.angle_beta   90.00
_cell.angle_gamma   90.00
#
_symmetry.space_group_name_H-M   'P 1'
#
loop_
_entity.id
_entity.type
_entity.pdbx_description
1 polymer ?
#
loop_
_entity_poly.entity_id
_entity_poly.type
_entity_poly.pdbx_seq_one_letter_code
_entity_poly.pdbx_strand_id
1 'polypeptide(L)'
;MNQLTLDTLKTYAAEYPIVPVYKEIFSDTRTVVSVLKALKRVSKTAFLLESADNKENWGRYSFLGYNPLLEITCKAGTMTIKGATTQTYRTAKPNEEIRRIMKEY
;
A
#
# COMPACT_ATOMS: atom_id res chain seq x y z
N MET A 1 -13.85 8.45 -18.86
CA MET A 1 -13.24 7.64 -17.77
C MET A 1 -14.36 6.85 -17.11
N ASN A 2 -14.24 5.52 -17.07
CA ASN A 2 -15.27 4.66 -16.52
C ASN A 2 -15.02 4.51 -15.01
N GLN A 3 -15.76 5.26 -14.20
CA GLN A 3 -15.66 5.16 -12.75
C GLN A 3 -16.58 4.04 -12.25
N LEU A 4 -16.10 3.20 -11.33
CA LEU A 4 -16.92 2.15 -10.72
C LEU A 4 -18.10 2.79 -9.98
N THR A 5 -19.32 2.34 -10.27
CA THR A 5 -20.53 2.78 -9.57
C THR A 5 -20.63 2.07 -8.22
N LEU A 6 -21.36 2.68 -7.27
CA LEU A 6 -21.59 2.09 -5.96
C LEU A 6 -22.24 0.70 -6.05
N ASP A 7 -23.18 0.52 -6.99
CA ASP A 7 -23.87 -0.75 -7.16
C ASP A 7 -22.93 -1.85 -7.67
N THR A 8 -22.03 -1.52 -8.62
CA THR A 8 -20.99 -2.46 -9.06
C THR A 8 -20.02 -2.79 -7.93
N LEU A 9 -19.62 -1.82 -7.11
CA LEU A 9 -18.76 -2.05 -5.95
C LEU A 9 -19.41 -2.98 -4.92
N LYS A 10 -20.72 -2.84 -4.67
CA LYS A 10 -21.46 -3.74 -3.77
C LYS A 10 -21.48 -5.17 -4.29
N THR A 11 -21.61 -5.36 -5.60
CA THR A 11 -21.52 -6.70 -6.20
C THR A 11 -20.14 -7.31 -5.99
N TYR A 12 -19.06 -6.56 -6.23
CA TYR A 12 -17.69 -7.08 -5.99
C TYR A 12 -17.40 -7.32 -4.50
N ALA A 13 -17.92 -6.49 -3.60
CA ALA A 13 -17.72 -6.65 -2.17
C ALA A 13 -18.37 -7.92 -1.60
N ALA A 14 -19.32 -8.54 -2.32
CA ALA A 14 -19.88 -9.84 -1.96
C ALA A 14 -18.94 -11.01 -2.29
N GLU A 15 -17.98 -10.82 -3.19
CA GLU A 15 -17.10 -11.88 -3.71
C GLU A 15 -15.65 -11.69 -3.24
N TYR A 16 -15.18 -10.46 -3.11
CA TYR A 16 -13.79 -10.13 -2.81
C TYR A 16 -13.66 -9.39 -1.46
N PRO A 17 -12.66 -9.76 -0.62
CA PRO A 17 -12.43 -9.09 0.66
C PRO A 17 -11.95 -7.64 0.51
N ILE A 18 -11.34 -7.31 -0.63
CA ILE A 18 -10.83 -5.97 -0.93
C ILE A 18 -11.22 -5.61 -2.36
N VAL A 19 -11.91 -4.48 -2.52
CA VAL A 19 -12.29 -3.92 -3.82
C VAL A 19 -11.61 -2.56 -4.00
N PRO A 20 -10.70 -2.40 -4.98
CA PRO A 20 -9.99 -1.14 -5.18
C PRO A 20 -10.91 -0.08 -5.79
N VAL A 21 -10.98 1.09 -5.15
CA VAL A 21 -11.64 2.28 -5.71
C VAL A 21 -10.56 3.22 -6.21
N TYR A 22 -10.63 3.58 -7.49
CA TYR A 22 -9.62 4.42 -8.13
C TYR A 22 -10.27 5.49 -9.02
N LYS A 23 -9.47 6.50 -9.34
CA LYS A 23 -9.79 7.54 -10.31
C LYS A 23 -8.53 7.98 -11.03
N GLU A 24 -8.64 8.13 -12.35
CA GLU A 24 -7.60 8.73 -13.17
C GLU A 24 -7.68 10.26 -13.09
N ILE A 25 -6.52 10.91 -12.97
CA ILE A 25 -6.40 12.37 -12.89
C ILE A 25 -5.31 12.84 -13.86
N PHE A 26 -5.51 14.02 -14.44
CA PHE A 26 -4.44 14.69 -15.19
C PHE A 26 -3.34 15.15 -14.24
N SER A 27 -2.09 14.86 -14.61
CA SER A 27 -0.92 15.02 -13.75
C SER A 27 0.30 15.57 -14.52
N ASP A 28 0.05 16.19 -15.67
CA ASP A 28 1.01 16.84 -16.56
C ASP A 28 1.96 17.83 -15.84
N THR A 29 1.49 18.49 -14.79
CA THR A 29 2.29 19.45 -14.00
C THR A 29 2.91 18.87 -12.73
N ARG A 30 2.70 17.59 -12.41
CA ARG A 30 3.20 16.95 -11.19
C ARG A 30 4.31 15.96 -11.52
N THR A 31 5.45 16.12 -10.88
CA THR A 31 6.49 15.09 -10.86
C THR A 31 6.22 14.09 -9.73
N VAL A 32 6.71 12.86 -9.88
CA VAL A 32 6.58 11.80 -8.85
C VAL A 32 7.08 12.27 -7.47
N VAL A 33 8.23 12.97 -7.45
CA VAL A 33 8.78 13.55 -6.22
C VAL A 33 7.85 14.61 -5.60
N SER A 34 7.17 15.42 -6.42
CA SER A 34 6.20 16.41 -5.92
C SER A 34 4.98 15.75 -5.27
N VAL A 35 4.52 14.62 -5.83
CA VAL A 35 3.43 13.83 -5.26
C VAL A 35 3.88 13.19 -3.95
N LEU A 36 5.06 12.57 -3.89
CA LEU A 36 5.61 12.01 -2.66
C LEU A 36 5.70 13.07 -1.54
N LYS A 37 6.19 14.28 -1.86
CA LYS A 37 6.23 15.39 -0.89
C LYS A 37 4.84 15.75 -0.38
N ALA A 38 3.82 15.74 -1.24
CA ALA A 38 2.44 15.99 -0.83
C ALA A 38 1.91 14.90 0.11
N LEU A 39 2.16 13.62 -0.20
CA LEU A 39 1.75 12.49 0.63
C LEU A 39 2.41 12.53 2.03
N LYS A 40 3.69 12.88 2.10
CA LYS A 40 4.42 13.02 3.37
C LYS A 40 3.90 14.14 4.27
N ARG A 41 3.09 15.08 3.76
CA ARG A 41 2.44 16.10 4.61
C ARG A 41 1.22 15.55 5.34
N VAL A 42 0.60 14.49 4.84
CA VAL A 42 -0.65 13.93 5.38
C VAL A 42 -0.46 12.56 6.03
N SER A 43 0.68 11.91 5.82
CA SER A 43 1.02 10.64 6.47
C SER A 43 2.48 10.58 6.88
N LYS A 44 2.72 9.99 8.06
CA LYS A 44 4.06 9.70 8.58
C LYS A 44 4.73 8.55 7.82
N THR A 45 3.92 7.67 7.21
CA THR A 45 4.38 6.47 6.51
C THR A 45 4.01 6.61 5.04
N ALA A 46 5.01 6.82 4.19
CA ALA A 46 4.86 6.90 2.74
C ALA A 46 6.05 6.22 2.05
N PHE A 47 5.80 5.62 0.89
CA PHE A 47 6.82 4.98 0.07
C PHE A 47 6.72 5.44 -1.39
N LEU A 48 7.83 5.29 -2.10
CA LEU A 48 7.95 5.44 -3.53
C LEU A 48 8.73 4.24 -4.06
N LEU A 49 8.16 3.53 -5.02
CA LEU A 49 8.83 2.47 -5.78
C LEU A 49 8.91 2.92 -7.24
N GLU A 50 10.12 3.02 -7.76
CA GLU A 50 10.38 3.33 -9.18
C GLU A 50 11.27 2.23 -9.75
N SER A 51 10.99 1.82 -10.98
CA SER A 51 11.88 0.90 -11.69
C SER A 51 13.12 1.66 -12.17
N ALA A 52 14.26 1.35 -11.56
CA ALA A 52 15.56 1.83 -12.02
C ALA A 52 16.15 0.81 -12.99
N ASP A 53 15.68 0.79 -14.24
CA ASP A 53 16.38 0.03 -15.28
C ASP A 53 17.57 0.84 -15.81
N ASN A 54 18.70 0.15 -15.93
CA ASN A 54 19.97 0.74 -16.34
C ASN A 54 19.84 1.40 -17.72
N LYS A 55 20.04 2.72 -17.70
CA LYS A 55 20.58 3.60 -18.75
C LYS A 55 19.69 4.15 -19.86
N GLU A 56 18.54 3.61 -20.27
CA GLU A 56 17.82 4.25 -21.41
C GLU A 56 16.29 4.33 -21.33
N ASN A 57 15.63 3.64 -20.41
CA ASN A 57 14.16 3.72 -20.29
C ASN A 57 13.75 3.76 -18.82
N TRP A 58 13.23 4.90 -18.36
CA TRP A 58 12.52 4.95 -17.08
C TRP A 58 11.31 4.02 -17.17
N GLY A 59 11.07 3.23 -16.12
CA GLY A 59 9.88 2.38 -16.07
C GLY A 59 8.61 3.19 -16.31
N ARG A 60 7.65 2.62 -17.04
CA ARG A 60 6.39 3.30 -17.40
C ARG A 60 5.56 3.74 -16.19
N TYR A 61 5.81 3.16 -15.01
CA TYR A 61 5.04 3.39 -13.79
C TYR A 61 5.94 3.62 -12.58
N SER A 62 5.55 4.59 -11.76
CA SER A 62 6.03 4.78 -10.38
C SER A 62 4.88 4.50 -9.42
N PHE A 63 5.13 3.76 -8.34
CA PHE A 63 4.13 3.46 -7.32
C PHE A 63 4.36 4.32 -6.08
N LEU A 64 3.36 5.09 -5.69
CA LEU A 64 3.35 5.83 -4.43
C LEU A 64 2.27 5.26 -3.52
N GLY A 65 2.63 5.04 -2.26
CA GLY A 65 1.70 4.63 -1.23
C GLY A 65 1.89 5.43 0.04
N TYR A 66 0.81 5.62 0.79
CA TYR A 66 0.81 6.33 2.06
C TYR A 66 -0.31 5.79 2.95
N ASN A 67 -0.20 6.04 4.26
CA ASN A 67 -1.21 5.65 5.24
C ASN A 67 -1.61 4.15 5.14
N PRO A 68 -0.66 3.22 5.35
CA PRO A 68 -0.93 1.80 5.22
C PRO A 68 -1.96 1.32 6.25
N LEU A 69 -2.74 0.30 5.88
CA LEU A 69 -3.68 -0.35 6.79
C LEU A 69 -2.97 -1.06 7.96
N LEU A 70 -1.82 -1.67 7.67
CA LEU A 70 -0.98 -2.37 8.63
C LEU A 70 0.50 -1.99 8.45
N GLU A 71 1.20 -1.78 9.56
CA GLU A 71 2.66 -1.76 9.62
C GLU A 71 3.14 -2.97 10.42
N ILE A 72 3.94 -3.83 9.78
CA ILE A 72 4.46 -5.06 10.37
C ILE A 72 5.98 -4.93 10.52
N THR A 73 6.48 -5.09 11.73
CA THR A 73 7.92 -5.06 12.02
C THR A 73 8.30 -6.27 12.86
N CYS A 74 9.51 -6.80 12.66
CA CYS A 74 10.08 -7.81 13.55
C CYS A 74 11.52 -7.44 13.88
N LYS A 75 11.81 -7.27 15.17
CA LYS A 75 13.15 -6.90 15.66
C LYS A 75 13.53 -7.82 16.80
N ALA A 76 14.68 -8.50 16.65
CA ALA A 76 15.21 -9.43 17.66
C ALA A 76 14.17 -10.46 18.16
N GLY A 77 13.39 -11.04 17.24
CA GLY A 77 12.35 -12.03 17.54
C GLY A 77 11.07 -11.47 18.17
N THR A 78 10.94 -10.15 18.28
CA THR A 78 9.71 -9.48 18.70
C THR A 78 9.01 -8.90 17.48
N MET A 79 7.83 -9.41 17.18
CA MET A 79 6.97 -8.94 16.10
C MET A 79 5.97 -7.92 16.64
N THR A 80 5.84 -6.79 15.95
CA THR A 80 4.87 -5.74 16.25
C THR A 80 4.05 -5.46 14.99
N ILE A 81 2.73 -5.56 15.14
CA ILE A 81 1.74 -5.26 14.10
C ILE A 81 0.97 -4.04 14.56
N LYS A 82 1.02 -2.95 13.78
CA LYS A 82 0.24 -1.74 14.02
C LYS A 82 -0.86 -1.64 12.98
N GLY A 83 -2.11 -1.66 13.43
CA GLY A 83 -3.30 -1.38 12.61
C GLY A 83 -4.32 -0.58 13.41
N ALA A 84 -5.59 -0.99 13.39
CA ALA A 84 -6.61 -0.44 14.29
C ALA A 84 -6.25 -0.65 15.78
N THR A 85 -5.60 -1.78 16.09
CA THR A 85 -4.96 -2.05 17.37
C THR A 85 -3.48 -2.37 17.17
N THR A 86 -2.69 -2.18 18.20
CA THR A 86 -1.28 -2.60 18.19
C THR A 86 -1.14 -3.92 18.94
N GLN A 87 -0.57 -4.92 18.26
CA GLN A 87 -0.26 -6.22 18.85
C GLN A 87 1.25 -6.41 18.86
N THR A 88 1.80 -6.98 19.93
CA THR A 88 3.22 -7.30 20.04
C THR A 88 3.40 -8.65 20.71
N TYR A 89 4.19 -9.52 20.09
CA TYR A 89 4.46 -10.88 20.58
C TYR A 89 5.81 -11.40 20.10
N ARG A 90 6.31 -12.45 20.77
CA ARG A 90 7.53 -13.14 20.37
C ARG A 90 7.23 -14.15 19.25
N THR A 91 8.12 -14.23 18.26
CA THR A 91 8.08 -15.27 17.22
C THR A 91 9.48 -15.65 16.77
N ALA A 92 9.69 -16.95 16.54
CA ALA A 92 10.89 -17.48 15.89
C ALA A 92 10.72 -17.57 14.36
N LYS A 93 9.51 -17.32 13.83
CA LYS A 93 9.14 -17.60 12.44
C LYS A 93 8.37 -16.44 11.79
N PRO A 94 9.00 -15.26 11.61
CA PRO A 94 8.32 -14.07 11.12
C PRO A 94 7.73 -14.22 9.71
N ASN A 95 8.32 -15.05 8.86
CA ASN A 95 7.83 -15.35 7.52
C ASN A 95 6.48 -16.10 7.54
N GLU A 96 6.31 -17.07 8.44
CA GLU A 96 5.04 -17.79 8.61
C GLU A 96 3.96 -16.86 9.15
N GLU A 97 4.32 -15.99 10.10
CA GLU A 97 3.40 -14.98 10.66
C GLU A 97 2.93 -13.97 9.60
N ILE A 98 3.85 -13.43 8.77
CA ILE A 98 3.48 -12.54 7.66
C ILE A 98 2.51 -13.24 6.71
N ARG A 99 2.79 -14.51 6.34
CA ARG A 99 1.89 -15.28 5.47
C ARG A 99 0.53 -15.53 6.11
N ARG A 100 0.45 -15.71 7.43
CA ARG A 100 -0.82 -15.86 8.14
C ARG A 100 -1.62 -14.56 8.05
N ILE A 101 -1.00 -13.42 8.38
CA ILE A 101 -1.64 -12.11 8.36
C ILE A 101 -2.16 -11.79 6.95
N MET A 102 -1.35 -12.05 5.92
CA MET A 102 -1.71 -11.80 4.52
C MET A 102 -2.85 -12.69 4.00
N LYS A 103 -3.30 -13.72 4.72
CA LYS A 103 -4.48 -14.51 4.33
C LYS A 103 -5.79 -13.88 4.78
N GLU A 104 -5.74 -12.92 5.71
CA GLU A 104 -6.91 -12.20 6.22
C GLU A 104 -7.32 -11.04 5.30
N TYR A 105 -6.52 -10.76 4.27
CA TYR A 105 -6.65 -9.67 3.31
C TYR A 105 -6.58 -10.20 1.88
#